data_AF-A0A3B0ZC52-F1
#
_entry.id   AF-A0A3B0ZC52-F1
#
_cell.length_a   1.000
_cell.length_b   1.000
_cell.length_c   1.000
_cell.angle_alpha   90.00
_cell.angle_beta   90.00
_cell.angle_gamma   90.00
#
_symmetry.space_group_name_H-M   'P 1'
#
loop_
_entity.id
_entity.type
_entity.pdbx_description
1 polymer ?
#
loop_
_entity_poly.entity_id
_entity_poly.type
_entity_poly.pdbx_seq_one_letter_code
_entity_poly.pdbx_strand_id
1 'polypeptide(L)'
;MAKYKQPLHPDAPLRHRDHARPVTRRDFLAQGFISGMGMTLGGSALSLLAGSRVASASQPLSADLITLAQSLQDANGNPSCSLGGTGANPLPFICFDLAGGANIASSNVLVGRDTQMDFLTTAGYSKMGLPGDIIPGGVEATPTATSNGDFTDTTFGLAFHSDSAFLRGMLVSAPTVTGLPTNVDGVVIPARSGNDTGNNPHNPMYGIAKAGGDGSVVTLIG
;
A
#
# COMPACT_ATOMS: atom_id res chain seq x y z
N MET A 1 71.17 -10.55 -19.64
CA MET A 1 70.38 -11.15 -20.74
C MET A 1 68.91 -11.15 -20.37
N ALA A 2 68.06 -10.40 -21.09
CA ALA A 2 66.62 -10.40 -20.85
C ALA A 2 66.01 -11.68 -21.44
N LYS A 3 65.34 -12.50 -20.61
CA LYS A 3 64.63 -13.70 -21.09
C LYS A 3 63.45 -13.28 -21.98
N TYR A 4 63.41 -13.79 -23.21
CA TYR A 4 62.30 -13.64 -24.13
C TYR A 4 61.03 -14.26 -23.51
N LYS A 5 59.96 -13.47 -23.38
CA LYS A 5 58.65 -13.96 -22.91
C LYS A 5 57.84 -14.37 -24.13
N GLN A 6 57.39 -15.63 -24.17
CA GLN A 6 56.50 -16.10 -25.24
C GLN A 6 55.19 -15.30 -25.24
N PRO A 7 54.64 -14.97 -26.43
CA PRO A 7 53.33 -14.36 -26.54
C PRO A 7 52.26 -15.28 -25.94
N LEU A 8 51.33 -14.68 -25.20
CA LEU A 8 50.23 -15.40 -24.57
C LEU A 8 49.23 -15.88 -25.63
N HIS A 9 48.68 -17.08 -25.44
CA HIS A 9 47.54 -17.58 -26.23
C HIS A 9 46.33 -16.62 -26.08
N PRO A 10 45.46 -16.44 -27.08
CA PRO A 10 44.31 -15.52 -27.00
C PRO A 10 43.43 -15.74 -25.76
N ASP A 11 43.24 -17.00 -25.36
CA ASP A 11 42.45 -17.37 -24.17
C ASP A 11 43.27 -17.47 -22.88
N ALA A 12 44.55 -17.10 -22.89
CA ALA A 12 45.37 -17.18 -21.70
C ALA A 12 45.03 -16.05 -20.71
N PRO A 13 44.90 -16.34 -19.41
CA PRO A 13 44.60 -15.32 -18.41
C PRO A 13 45.76 -14.33 -18.31
N LEU A 14 45.47 -13.06 -18.56
CA LEU A 14 46.40 -11.95 -18.38
C LEU A 14 46.67 -11.75 -16.88
N ARG A 15 47.90 -12.03 -16.43
CA ARG A 15 48.31 -11.82 -15.03
C ARG A 15 49.05 -10.50 -14.90
N HIS A 16 48.59 -9.64 -14.00
CA HIS A 16 49.31 -8.41 -13.66
C HIS A 16 50.64 -8.75 -12.99
N ARG A 17 51.75 -8.13 -13.42
CA ARG A 17 53.11 -8.49 -12.94
C ARG A 17 53.29 -8.30 -11.44
N ASP A 18 52.61 -7.31 -10.88
CA ASP A 18 52.79 -6.89 -9.49
C ASP A 18 51.74 -7.45 -8.52
N HIS A 19 50.85 -8.33 -8.99
CA HIS A 19 49.86 -9.00 -8.14
C HIS A 19 50.20 -10.49 -8.04
N ALA A 20 50.97 -10.84 -7.00
CA ALA A 20 51.22 -12.23 -6.64
C ALA A 20 49.90 -12.91 -6.22
N ARG A 21 49.79 -14.21 -6.52
CA ARG A 21 48.66 -15.02 -6.01
C ARG A 21 48.79 -15.12 -4.49
N PRO A 22 47.72 -14.86 -3.72
CA PRO A 22 47.75 -15.07 -2.29
C PRO A 22 47.95 -16.56 -2.00
N VAL A 23 49.02 -16.91 -1.32
CA VAL A 23 49.38 -18.30 -0.97
C VAL A 23 49.48 -18.51 0.52
N THR A 24 49.70 -17.44 1.29
CA THR A 24 49.72 -17.49 2.75
C THR A 24 48.44 -16.93 3.33
N ARG A 25 48.13 -17.32 4.57
CA ARG A 25 47.01 -16.77 5.33
C ARG A 25 47.03 -15.23 5.35
N ARG A 26 48.20 -14.63 5.57
CA ARG A 26 48.35 -13.16 5.61
C ARG A 26 48.02 -12.51 4.26
N ASP A 27 48.33 -13.16 3.15
CA ASP A 27 48.01 -12.64 1.82
C ASP A 27 46.49 -12.63 1.57
N PHE A 28 45.78 -13.70 1.96
CA PHE A 28 44.32 -13.72 1.89
C PHE A 28 43.67 -12.63 2.75
N LEU A 29 44.23 -12.38 3.94
CA LEU A 29 43.77 -11.29 4.80
C LEU A 29 44.03 -9.90 4.16
N ALA A 30 45.22 -9.69 3.60
CA ALA A 30 45.59 -8.44 2.91
C ALA A 30 44.76 -8.20 1.63
N GLN A 31 44.29 -9.26 0.96
CA GLN A 31 43.39 -9.20 -0.19
C GLN A 31 41.91 -9.03 0.20
N GLY A 32 41.61 -8.73 1.47
CA GLY A 32 40.26 -8.37 1.90
C GLY A 32 39.33 -9.56 2.12
N PHE A 33 39.84 -10.77 2.36
CA PHE A 33 38.99 -11.93 2.65
C PHE A 33 38.14 -11.73 3.91
N ILE A 34 38.64 -11.03 4.94
CA ILE A 34 37.86 -10.64 6.13
C ILE A 34 36.78 -9.62 5.76
N SER A 35 37.11 -8.58 4.98
CA SER A 35 36.14 -7.54 4.60
C SER A 35 35.06 -8.10 3.68
N GLY A 36 35.40 -9.02 2.77
CA GLY A 36 34.45 -9.71 1.90
C GLY A 36 33.46 -10.58 2.68
N MET A 37 33.96 -11.35 3.65
CA MET A 37 33.11 -12.14 4.55
C MET A 37 32.22 -11.27 5.44
N GLY A 38 32.73 -10.12 5.89
CA GLY A 38 31.96 -9.12 6.63
C GLY A 38 30.83 -8.51 5.81
N MET A 39 31.04 -8.25 4.51
CA MET A 39 29.98 -7.73 3.63
C MET A 39 28.87 -8.75 3.38
N THR A 40 29.21 -10.03 3.15
CA THR A 40 28.19 -11.07 2.92
C THR A 40 27.40 -11.36 4.20
N LEU A 41 28.06 -11.49 5.35
CA LEU A 41 27.39 -11.78 6.61
C LEU A 41 26.66 -10.56 7.19
N GLY A 42 27.21 -9.37 7.03
CA GLY A 42 26.58 -8.12 7.47
C GLY A 42 25.27 -7.85 6.73
N GLY A 43 25.24 -8.06 5.41
CA GLY A 43 24.02 -7.97 4.62
C GLY A 43 22.94 -8.97 5.05
N SER A 44 23.32 -10.23 5.32
CA SER A 44 22.37 -11.26 5.79
C SER A 44 21.84 -11.01 7.20
N ALA A 45 22.67 -10.52 8.12
CA ALA A 45 22.26 -10.17 9.48
C ALA A 45 21.30 -8.97 9.49
N LEU A 46 21.57 -7.94 8.67
CA LEU A 46 20.62 -6.84 8.48
C LEU A 46 19.35 -7.30 7.76
N SER A 47 19.40 -8.30 6.88
CA SER A 47 18.21 -8.85 6.22
C SER A 47 17.29 -9.60 7.19
N LEU A 48 17.85 -10.26 8.22
CA LEU A 48 17.08 -10.88 9.31
C LEU A 48 16.43 -9.83 10.22
N LEU A 49 17.12 -8.72 10.50
CA LEU A 49 16.52 -7.58 11.21
C LEU A 49 15.51 -6.82 10.34
N ALA A 50 15.71 -6.75 9.02
CA ALA A 50 14.79 -6.11 8.09
C ALA A 50 13.52 -6.93 7.83
N GLY A 51 13.56 -8.25 8.08
CA GLY A 51 12.38 -9.14 8.08
C GLY A 51 11.36 -8.82 9.19
N SER A 52 11.71 -7.97 10.17
CA SER A 52 10.75 -7.41 11.12
C SER A 52 9.73 -6.45 10.51
N ARG A 53 9.91 -6.06 9.23
CA ARG A 53 8.95 -5.27 8.45
C ARG A 53 7.89 -6.12 7.75
N VAL A 54 7.76 -7.41 8.06
CA VAL A 54 6.45 -8.09 7.98
C VAL A 54 5.61 -7.52 9.14
N ALA A 55 5.39 -6.21 9.09
CA ALA A 55 4.69 -5.43 10.07
C ALA A 55 3.21 -5.44 9.67
N SER A 56 2.38 -5.85 10.61
CA SER A 56 0.92 -5.69 10.65
C SER A 56 0.08 -6.53 9.69
N ALA A 57 0.54 -6.91 8.50
CA ALA A 57 -0.28 -7.70 7.56
C ALA A 57 -0.48 -9.17 7.97
N SER A 58 0.43 -9.73 8.78
CA SER A 58 0.37 -11.11 9.28
C SER A 58 -0.02 -11.22 10.75
N GLN A 59 -0.50 -10.13 11.36
CA GLN A 59 -1.02 -10.18 12.73
C GLN A 59 -2.46 -10.72 12.69
N PRO A 60 -2.78 -11.74 13.51
CA PRO A 60 -4.15 -12.22 13.61
C PRO A 60 -5.06 -11.10 14.04
N LEU A 61 -6.22 -10.99 13.39
CA LEU A 61 -7.32 -10.15 13.83
C LEU A 61 -7.59 -10.38 15.33
N SER A 62 -7.98 -9.32 16.04
CA SER A 62 -8.29 -9.44 17.46
C SER A 62 -9.40 -10.48 17.70
N ALA A 63 -9.27 -11.24 18.80
CA ALA A 63 -10.22 -12.29 19.15
C ALA A 63 -11.66 -11.75 19.30
N ASP A 64 -11.81 -10.51 19.74
CA ASP A 64 -13.10 -9.85 19.90
C ASP A 64 -13.80 -9.62 18.55
N LEU A 65 -13.06 -9.32 17.48
CA LEU A 65 -13.63 -9.16 16.13
C LEU A 65 -14.06 -10.51 15.53
N ILE A 66 -13.30 -11.57 15.79
CA ILE A 66 -13.70 -12.94 15.41
C ILE A 66 -15.00 -13.34 16.12
N THR A 67 -15.08 -13.05 17.43
CA THR A 67 -16.27 -13.31 18.25
C THR A 67 -17.46 -12.48 17.77
N LEU A 68 -17.25 -11.20 17.45
CA LEU A 68 -18.29 -10.33 16.92
C LEU A 68 -18.83 -10.86 15.59
N ALA A 69 -17.96 -11.23 14.65
CA ALA A 69 -18.38 -11.78 13.36
C ALA A 69 -19.21 -13.07 13.52
N GLN A 70 -18.80 -13.96 14.42
CA GLN A 70 -19.58 -15.16 14.76
C GLN A 70 -20.93 -14.85 15.41
N SER A 71 -21.03 -13.74 16.16
CA SER A 71 -22.28 -13.32 16.80
C SER A 71 -23.28 -12.71 15.82
N LEU A 72 -22.82 -12.18 14.69
CA LEU A 72 -23.68 -11.69 13.61
C LEU A 72 -24.28 -12.89 12.89
N GLN A 73 -25.57 -13.14 13.12
CA GLN A 73 -26.31 -14.25 12.54
C GLN A 73 -27.40 -13.75 11.59
N ASP A 74 -27.71 -14.53 10.57
CA ASP A 74 -28.88 -14.34 9.72
C ASP A 74 -30.17 -14.73 10.48
N ALA A 75 -31.33 -14.53 9.85
CA ALA A 75 -32.62 -14.88 10.44
C ALA A 75 -32.78 -16.38 10.77
N ASN A 76 -31.89 -17.24 10.27
CA ASN A 76 -31.88 -18.68 10.47
C ASN A 76 -30.80 -19.13 11.47
N GLY A 77 -30.07 -18.21 12.11
CA GLY A 77 -29.02 -18.51 13.08
C GLY A 77 -27.67 -18.92 12.47
N ASN A 78 -27.48 -18.74 11.16
CA ASN A 78 -26.17 -18.98 10.53
C ASN A 78 -25.31 -17.72 10.66
N PRO A 79 -23.98 -17.85 10.87
CA PRO A 79 -23.09 -16.69 10.80
C PRO A 79 -23.28 -15.94 9.48
N SER A 80 -23.74 -14.69 9.56
CA SER A 80 -23.97 -13.82 8.39
C SER A 80 -22.73 -13.04 7.98
N CYS A 81 -21.68 -13.09 8.79
CA CYS A 81 -20.39 -12.47 8.51
C CYS A 81 -19.26 -13.49 8.74
N SER A 82 -18.58 -13.91 7.68
CA SER A 82 -17.36 -14.70 7.78
C SER A 82 -16.14 -13.82 7.46
N LEU A 83 -15.31 -13.57 8.47
CA LEU A 83 -13.98 -12.99 8.26
C LEU A 83 -13.07 -14.15 7.80
N GLY A 84 -12.77 -14.17 6.50
CA GLY A 84 -12.36 -15.39 5.77
C GLY A 84 -11.08 -16.11 6.23
N GLY A 85 -11.04 -17.41 5.87
CA GLY A 85 -9.82 -18.20 5.59
C GLY A 85 -9.02 -18.74 6.78
N THR A 86 -8.67 -20.04 6.74
CA THR A 86 -7.69 -20.66 7.66
C THR A 86 -6.32 -19.96 7.53
N GLY A 87 -5.97 -19.10 8.48
CA GLY A 87 -4.71 -18.34 8.44
C GLY A 87 -4.66 -17.18 9.44
N ALA A 88 -3.80 -16.20 9.16
CA ALA A 88 -3.49 -15.07 10.05
C ALA A 88 -4.53 -13.93 10.03
N ASN A 89 -5.77 -14.15 9.58
CA ASN A 89 -6.89 -13.19 9.57
C ASN A 89 -6.45 -11.71 9.42
N PRO A 90 -6.02 -11.26 8.23
CA PRO A 90 -5.57 -9.88 8.02
C PRO A 90 -6.72 -8.87 8.22
N LEU A 91 -6.36 -7.60 8.46
CA LEU A 91 -7.34 -6.51 8.59
C LEU A 91 -8.22 -6.41 7.33
N PRO A 92 -9.56 -6.45 7.45
CA PRO A 92 -10.44 -6.33 6.30
C PRO A 92 -10.38 -4.91 5.73
N PHE A 93 -10.38 -4.81 4.41
CA PHE A 93 -10.42 -3.53 3.70
C PHE A 93 -11.35 -3.62 2.48
N ILE A 94 -11.83 -2.47 2.03
CA ILE A 94 -12.57 -2.33 0.78
C ILE A 94 -11.72 -1.41 -0.12
N CYS A 95 -11.46 -1.85 -1.34
CA CYS A 95 -10.73 -1.06 -2.34
C CYS A 95 -11.67 -0.64 -3.47
N PHE A 96 -11.69 0.66 -3.75
CA PHE A 96 -12.32 1.22 -4.94
C PHE A 96 -11.22 1.58 -5.94
N ASP A 97 -11.14 0.85 -7.06
CA ASP A 97 -10.18 1.13 -8.14
C ASP A 97 -10.86 1.85 -9.31
N LEU A 98 -10.07 2.64 -10.03
CA LEU A 98 -10.46 3.48 -11.16
C LEU A 98 -10.77 2.69 -12.44
N ALA A 99 -10.67 1.36 -12.44
CA ALA A 99 -10.83 0.50 -13.62
C ALA A 99 -12.18 0.67 -14.38
N GLY A 100 -13.16 1.40 -13.83
CA GLY A 100 -14.44 1.74 -14.47
C GLY A 100 -14.64 3.21 -14.84
N GLY A 101 -13.61 4.06 -14.80
CA GLY A 101 -13.70 5.49 -15.18
C GLY A 101 -14.49 6.36 -14.18
N ALA A 102 -14.70 5.88 -12.95
CA ALA A 102 -15.39 6.62 -11.92
C ALA A 102 -14.54 7.81 -11.44
N ASN A 103 -15.15 8.97 -11.23
CA ASN A 103 -14.47 10.12 -10.65
C ASN A 103 -14.32 9.94 -9.13
N ILE A 104 -13.23 9.28 -8.70
CA ILE A 104 -12.99 8.92 -7.29
C ILE A 104 -12.28 10.07 -6.57
N ALA A 105 -11.16 10.51 -7.12
CA ALA A 105 -10.32 11.54 -6.51
C ALA A 105 -10.98 12.92 -6.62
N SER A 106 -10.96 13.67 -5.53
CA SER A 106 -11.38 15.06 -5.41
C SER A 106 -12.86 15.37 -5.68
N SER A 107 -13.68 14.48 -6.26
CA SER A 107 -15.15 14.66 -6.34
C SER A 107 -15.93 13.75 -5.38
N ASN A 108 -15.31 12.67 -4.89
CA ASN A 108 -15.86 11.83 -3.82
C ASN A 108 -14.91 11.86 -2.61
N VAL A 109 -13.71 11.33 -2.77
CA VAL A 109 -12.66 11.32 -1.73
C VAL A 109 -11.81 12.57 -1.87
N LEU A 110 -11.54 13.30 -0.79
CA LEU A 110 -10.66 14.48 -0.86
C LEU A 110 -9.23 14.06 -1.18
N VAL A 111 -8.61 14.77 -2.11
CA VAL A 111 -7.19 14.64 -2.43
C VAL A 111 -6.64 16.05 -2.59
N GLY A 112 -5.70 16.40 -1.72
CA GLY A 112 -5.02 17.69 -1.74
C GLY A 112 -3.68 17.65 -2.45
N ARG A 113 -2.92 18.75 -2.36
CA ARG A 113 -1.61 18.90 -3.01
C ARG A 113 -0.54 18.14 -2.24
N ASP A 114 -0.34 18.48 -0.96
CA ASP A 114 0.67 17.85 -0.10
C ASP A 114 0.06 16.90 0.96
N THR A 115 -1.09 17.27 1.52
CA THR A 115 -1.86 16.44 2.46
C THR A 115 -3.30 16.34 1.99
N GLN A 116 -4.09 15.40 2.53
CA GLN A 116 -5.49 15.27 2.15
C GLN A 116 -6.29 16.59 2.36
N MET A 117 -5.99 17.31 3.44
CA MET A 117 -6.65 18.56 3.80
C MET A 117 -5.98 19.80 3.18
N ASP A 118 -4.90 19.63 2.41
CA ASP A 118 -4.30 20.71 1.63
C ASP A 118 -5.04 20.87 0.30
N PHE A 119 -6.24 21.44 0.39
CA PHE A 119 -7.23 21.43 -0.68
C PHE A 119 -6.75 22.02 -2.01
N LEU A 120 -7.39 21.55 -3.08
CA LEU A 120 -7.23 22.12 -4.42
C LEU A 120 -7.87 23.51 -4.50
N THR A 121 -7.45 24.30 -5.49
CA THR A 121 -8.15 25.55 -5.82
C THR A 121 -9.54 25.26 -6.40
N THR A 122 -10.44 26.25 -6.39
CA THR A 122 -11.76 26.14 -7.06
C THR A 122 -11.64 25.72 -8.53
N ALA A 123 -10.64 26.24 -9.24
CA ALA A 123 -10.35 25.84 -10.61
C ALA A 123 -9.85 24.39 -10.72
N GLY A 124 -9.16 23.90 -9.70
CA GLY A 124 -8.79 22.48 -9.57
C GLY A 124 -10.01 21.58 -9.41
N TYR A 125 -10.89 21.90 -8.47
CA TYR A 125 -12.14 21.15 -8.25
C TYR A 125 -13.09 21.21 -9.45
N SER A 126 -13.15 22.33 -10.16
CA SER A 126 -13.93 22.45 -11.41
C SER A 126 -13.47 21.47 -12.50
N LYS A 127 -12.16 21.20 -12.61
CA LYS A 127 -11.63 20.16 -13.53
C LYS A 127 -12.04 18.75 -13.12
N MET A 128 -12.32 18.56 -11.83
CA MET A 128 -12.84 17.32 -11.26
C MET A 128 -14.37 17.28 -11.28
N GLY A 129 -15.03 18.21 -11.99
CA GLY A 129 -16.48 18.21 -12.18
C GLY A 129 -17.30 18.72 -11.00
N LEU A 130 -16.68 19.35 -10.00
CA LEU A 130 -17.41 19.94 -8.88
C LEU A 130 -17.83 21.40 -9.16
N PRO A 131 -19.04 21.81 -8.72
CA PRO A 131 -19.45 23.21 -8.70
C PRO A 131 -18.51 24.07 -7.83
N GLY A 132 -18.29 25.33 -8.23
CA GLY A 132 -17.33 26.22 -7.58
C GLY A 132 -17.75 26.70 -6.18
N ASP A 133 -19.00 26.50 -5.82
CA ASP A 133 -19.65 26.86 -4.56
C ASP A 133 -19.78 25.67 -3.57
N ILE A 134 -19.44 24.45 -4.01
CA ILE A 134 -19.50 23.22 -3.20
C ILE A 134 -18.08 22.66 -3.05
N ILE A 135 -17.20 23.47 -2.48
CA ILE A 135 -15.78 23.14 -2.28
C ILE A 135 -15.41 23.10 -0.79
N PRO A 136 -14.41 22.31 -0.38
CA PRO A 136 -14.00 22.21 1.02
C PRO A 136 -13.60 23.56 1.61
N GLY A 137 -14.03 23.83 2.83
CA GLY A 137 -13.83 25.12 3.53
C GLY A 137 -14.87 26.20 3.19
N GLY A 138 -15.84 25.89 2.32
CA GLY A 138 -17.00 26.75 2.06
C GLY A 138 -18.03 26.74 3.20
N VAL A 139 -19.07 27.56 3.08
CA VAL A 139 -20.20 27.53 4.02
C VAL A 139 -21.32 26.67 3.45
N GLU A 140 -21.67 25.59 4.15
CA GLU A 140 -22.71 24.68 3.71
C GLU A 140 -24.10 25.13 4.20
N ALA A 141 -24.96 25.55 3.28
CA ALA A 141 -26.30 26.04 3.61
C ALA A 141 -27.27 24.93 4.06
N THR A 142 -27.00 23.68 3.69
CA THR A 142 -27.81 22.51 4.03
C THR A 142 -26.90 21.33 4.31
N PRO A 143 -26.25 21.29 5.49
CA PRO A 143 -25.29 20.24 5.81
C PRO A 143 -25.96 18.88 5.93
N THR A 144 -25.25 17.84 5.45
CA THR A 144 -25.64 16.45 5.72
C THR A 144 -25.44 16.12 7.20
N ALA A 145 -26.07 15.03 7.67
CA ALA A 145 -26.06 14.67 9.09
C ALA A 145 -24.66 14.45 9.69
N THR A 146 -23.69 14.07 8.85
CA THR A 146 -22.31 13.74 9.23
C THR A 146 -21.29 14.77 8.72
N SER A 147 -21.74 15.80 8.01
CA SER A 147 -20.88 16.86 7.52
C SER A 147 -20.20 17.62 8.66
N ASN A 148 -18.95 18.04 8.41
CA ASN A 148 -18.21 18.97 9.26
C ASN A 148 -18.71 20.42 9.12
N GLY A 149 -19.67 20.69 8.23
CA GLY A 149 -20.28 22.00 7.97
C GLY A 149 -19.52 22.85 6.94
N ASP A 150 -18.49 22.27 6.32
CA ASP A 150 -17.58 22.93 5.38
C ASP A 150 -17.41 22.16 4.06
N PHE A 151 -18.45 21.40 3.68
CA PHE A 151 -18.45 20.45 2.56
C PHE A 151 -17.48 19.27 2.69
N THR A 152 -16.94 19.03 3.89
CA THR A 152 -16.12 17.84 4.19
C THR A 152 -16.81 16.90 5.17
N ASP A 153 -16.42 15.63 5.14
CA ASP A 153 -16.84 14.61 6.08
C ASP A 153 -15.66 13.67 6.37
N THR A 154 -15.40 13.40 7.64
CA THR A 154 -14.29 12.55 8.11
C THR A 154 -14.79 11.38 8.96
N THR A 155 -16.05 10.99 8.81
CA THR A 155 -16.71 9.96 9.62
C THR A 155 -16.00 8.61 9.58
N PHE A 156 -15.42 8.25 8.43
CA PHE A 156 -14.71 6.99 8.21
C PHE A 156 -13.17 7.11 8.28
N GLY A 157 -12.65 8.16 8.93
CA GLY A 157 -11.21 8.45 9.05
C GLY A 157 -10.61 9.08 7.79
N LEU A 158 -10.94 8.55 6.61
CA LEU A 158 -10.63 9.18 5.33
C LEU A 158 -11.55 10.37 5.07
N ALA A 159 -11.00 11.49 4.58
CA ALA A 159 -11.81 12.66 4.27
C ALA A 159 -12.52 12.55 2.91
N PHE A 160 -13.82 12.83 2.91
CA PHE A 160 -14.70 12.86 1.73
C PHE A 160 -15.31 14.25 1.56
N HIS A 161 -15.84 14.50 0.36
CA HIS A 161 -16.90 15.50 0.22
C HIS A 161 -18.15 15.06 0.99
N SER A 162 -18.81 15.99 1.67
CA SER A 162 -20.03 15.70 2.44
C SER A 162 -21.17 15.11 1.60
N ASP A 163 -21.23 15.44 0.30
CA ASP A 163 -22.21 14.91 -0.68
C ASP A 163 -21.64 13.76 -1.57
N SER A 164 -20.52 13.16 -1.16
CA SER A 164 -19.92 12.03 -1.87
C SER A 164 -20.92 10.86 -2.00
N ALA A 165 -21.09 10.33 -3.21
CA ALA A 165 -21.93 9.17 -3.44
C ALA A 165 -21.37 7.90 -2.76
N PHE A 166 -20.04 7.80 -2.68
CA PHE A 166 -19.37 6.71 -1.95
C PHE A 166 -19.68 6.82 -0.46
N LEU A 167 -19.55 8.01 0.12
CA LEU A 167 -19.85 8.26 1.52
C LEU A 167 -21.32 7.92 1.83
N ARG A 168 -22.26 8.35 0.99
CA ARG A 168 -23.69 8.00 1.16
C ARG A 168 -23.90 6.48 1.15
N GLY A 169 -23.27 5.75 0.23
CA GLY A 169 -23.36 4.28 0.19
C GLY A 169 -22.78 3.62 1.44
N MET A 170 -21.64 4.12 1.92
CA MET A 170 -20.99 3.64 3.15
C MET A 170 -21.85 3.92 4.38
N LEU A 171 -22.42 5.11 4.51
CA LEU A 171 -23.34 5.48 5.60
C LEU A 171 -24.61 4.63 5.59
N VAL A 172 -25.15 4.28 4.42
CA VAL A 172 -26.29 3.35 4.31
C VAL A 172 -25.90 1.93 4.75
N SER A 173 -24.68 1.49 4.42
CA SER A 173 -24.21 0.14 4.71
C SER A 173 -23.76 -0.03 6.16
N ALA A 174 -23.25 1.04 6.78
CA ALA A 174 -22.74 1.06 8.15
C ALA A 174 -23.24 2.30 8.92
N PRO A 175 -24.57 2.45 9.13
CA PRO A 175 -25.17 3.66 9.70
C PRO A 175 -24.92 3.83 11.22
N THR A 176 -24.53 2.77 11.93
CA THR A 176 -24.64 2.68 13.41
C THR A 176 -23.38 2.23 14.13
N VAL A 177 -22.19 2.36 13.52
CA VAL A 177 -20.96 1.93 14.20
C VAL A 177 -20.50 3.01 15.19
N THR A 178 -20.89 2.86 16.45
CA THR A 178 -20.35 3.63 17.58
C THR A 178 -18.82 3.53 17.58
N GLY A 179 -18.10 4.65 17.47
CA GLY A 179 -16.63 4.65 17.36
C GLY A 179 -16.09 4.44 15.94
N LEU A 180 -16.87 4.72 14.90
CA LEU A 180 -16.46 4.73 13.49
C LEU A 180 -15.06 5.32 13.21
N PRO A 181 -14.77 6.57 13.62
CA PRO A 181 -13.47 7.18 13.33
C PRO A 181 -12.31 6.55 14.11
N THR A 182 -12.56 5.71 15.12
CA THR A 182 -11.48 5.01 15.84
C THR A 182 -11.20 3.62 15.29
N ASN A 183 -12.14 3.01 14.57
CA ASN A 183 -12.06 1.62 14.11
C ASN A 183 -11.97 1.48 12.58
N VAL A 184 -12.25 2.56 11.85
CA VAL A 184 -12.15 2.61 10.38
C VAL A 184 -11.24 3.76 10.01
N ASP A 185 -10.31 3.48 9.11
CA ASP A 185 -9.45 4.46 8.47
C ASP A 185 -9.36 4.12 6.98
N GLY A 186 -8.81 5.04 6.20
CA GLY A 186 -8.61 4.84 4.77
C GLY A 186 -7.40 5.57 4.24
N VAL A 187 -7.00 5.19 3.04
CA VAL A 187 -5.87 5.79 2.35
C VAL A 187 -6.18 5.93 0.87
N VAL A 188 -5.72 7.04 0.30
CA VAL A 188 -5.70 7.24 -1.16
C VAL A 188 -4.33 6.81 -1.67
N ILE A 189 -4.31 5.87 -2.60
CA ILE A 189 -3.10 5.45 -3.29
C ILE A 189 -3.15 6.04 -4.71
N PRO A 190 -2.49 7.17 -4.96
CA PRO A 190 -2.48 7.77 -6.29
C PRO A 190 -1.67 6.90 -7.24
N ALA A 191 -2.28 6.53 -8.37
CA ALA A 191 -1.66 5.79 -9.45
C ALA A 191 -1.59 6.65 -10.71
N ARG A 192 -0.43 6.68 -11.37
CA ARG A 192 -0.26 7.34 -12.67
C ARG A 192 -0.27 6.29 -13.77
N SER A 193 -1.37 6.17 -14.51
CA SER A 193 -1.41 5.32 -15.71
C SER A 193 -1.14 6.11 -16.98
N GLY A 194 -0.49 5.48 -17.95
CA GLY A 194 -0.30 6.02 -19.30
C GLY A 194 -1.50 5.65 -20.17
N ASN A 195 -2.38 6.61 -20.42
CA ASN A 195 -3.60 6.51 -21.23
C ASN A 195 -4.62 5.44 -20.78
N ASP A 196 -5.89 5.86 -20.76
CA ASP A 196 -7.06 5.17 -20.19
C ASP A 196 -7.51 3.90 -20.94
N THR A 197 -6.77 3.47 -21.97
CA THR A 197 -7.16 2.38 -22.88
C THR A 197 -6.29 1.12 -22.79
N GLY A 198 -5.27 1.10 -21.93
CA GLY A 198 -4.35 -0.04 -21.76
C GLY A 198 -4.49 -0.67 -20.37
N ASN A 199 -4.05 -1.92 -20.21
CA ASN A 199 -3.98 -2.63 -18.93
C ASN A 199 -3.53 -1.67 -17.82
N ASN A 200 -4.39 -1.39 -16.84
CA ASN A 200 -4.06 -0.55 -15.68
C ASN A 200 -2.95 -1.27 -14.88
N PRO A 201 -1.66 -0.91 -15.06
CA PRO A 201 -0.56 -1.64 -14.43
C PRO A 201 -0.46 -1.31 -12.93
N HIS A 202 -1.36 -0.44 -12.44
CA HIS A 202 -1.32 0.18 -11.13
C HIS A 202 -2.57 -0.07 -10.30
N ASN A 203 -3.35 -1.12 -10.59
CA ASN A 203 -4.40 -1.55 -9.66
C ASN A 203 -3.72 -1.95 -8.32
N PRO A 204 -3.98 -1.22 -7.21
CA PRO A 204 -3.35 -1.48 -5.92
C PRO A 204 -3.59 -2.90 -5.41
N MET A 205 -4.66 -3.56 -5.85
CA MET A 205 -4.97 -4.95 -5.51
C MET A 205 -3.85 -5.92 -5.89
N TYR A 206 -3.12 -5.68 -6.99
CA TYR A 206 -1.97 -6.52 -7.33
C TYR A 206 -0.84 -6.41 -6.30
N GLY A 207 -0.60 -5.20 -5.78
CA GLY A 207 0.40 -4.97 -4.74
C GLY A 207 -0.01 -5.63 -3.42
N ILE A 208 -1.29 -5.51 -3.06
CA ILE A 208 -1.84 -6.10 -1.84
C ILE A 208 -1.81 -7.64 -1.93
N ALA A 209 -2.20 -8.22 -3.06
CA ALA A 209 -2.12 -9.66 -3.28
C ALA A 209 -0.69 -10.18 -3.26
N LYS A 210 0.25 -9.47 -3.89
CA LYS A 210 1.67 -9.83 -3.82
C LYS A 210 2.24 -9.74 -2.39
N ALA A 211 1.69 -8.86 -1.55
CA ALA A 211 2.03 -8.74 -0.14
C ALA A 211 1.34 -9.78 0.76
N GLY A 212 0.48 -10.65 0.20
CA GLY A 212 -0.17 -11.75 0.90
C GLY A 212 -1.65 -11.54 1.24
N GLY A 213 -2.28 -10.45 0.79
CA GLY A 213 -3.73 -10.28 0.89
C GLY A 213 -4.45 -11.09 -0.19
N ASP A 214 -5.09 -12.19 0.19
CA ASP A 214 -5.74 -13.11 -0.77
C ASP A 214 -7.26 -13.06 -0.60
N GLY A 215 -7.97 -12.90 -1.72
CA GLY A 215 -9.43 -12.92 -1.73
C GLY A 215 -10.01 -14.33 -1.57
N SER A 216 -11.21 -14.43 -1.01
CA SER A 216 -11.93 -15.69 -0.78
C SER A 216 -12.53 -16.31 -2.05
N VAL A 217 -12.89 -15.50 -3.05
CA VAL A 217 -13.42 -15.97 -4.35
C VAL A 217 -12.28 -16.16 -5.35
N VAL A 218 -11.47 -15.12 -5.57
CA VAL A 218 -10.21 -15.20 -6.33
C VAL A 218 -9.19 -14.24 -5.74
N THR A 219 -7.90 -14.41 -6.04
CA THR A 219 -6.82 -13.67 -5.36
C THR A 219 -6.95 -12.14 -5.37
N LEU A 220 -7.57 -11.55 -6.39
CA LEU A 220 -7.78 -10.09 -6.48
C LEU A 220 -9.21 -9.65 -6.16
N ILE A 221 -10.11 -10.57 -5.81
CA ILE A 221 -11.53 -10.30 -5.56
C ILE A 221 -11.97 -11.03 -4.30
N GLY A 222 -12.42 -10.23 -3.33
CA GLY A 222 -13.31 -10.63 -2.24
C GLY A 222 -12.91 -11.90 -1.55
#